data_AF-A0A948N8U9-F1
#
_entry.id   AF-A0A948N8U9-F1
#
_cell.length_a   1.000
_cell.length_b   1.000
_cell.length_c   1.000
_cell.angle_alpha   90.00
_cell.angle_beta   90.00
_cell.angle_gamma   90.00
#
_symmetry.space_group_name_H-M   'P 1'
#
loop_
_entity.id
_entity.type
_entity.pdbx_description
1 polymer ?
#
loop_
_entity_poly.entity_id
_entity_poly.type
_entity_poly.pdbx_seq_one_letter_code
_entity_poly.pdbx_strand_id
1 'polypeptide(L)'
;MSLKKTLLLASVVLLPASAHAASFKDFTASLVELVNDSVIPLLYAFAFLFFLVGMVRFFFFGGEEHRQKGKQFMLWGVIGFVVLFSVWGIVRLFLTAIPGAGA
;
A
#
# COMPACT_ATOMS: atom_id res chain seq x y z
N MET A 1 -27.69 -36.76 28.93
CA MET A 1 -28.16 -35.36 28.78
C MET A 1 -27.05 -34.31 28.87
N SER A 2 -25.83 -34.65 29.34
CA SER A 2 -24.75 -33.67 29.57
C SER A 2 -23.93 -33.29 28.34
N LEU A 3 -23.86 -34.14 27.32
CA LEU A 3 -22.97 -33.93 26.17
C LEU A 3 -23.48 -32.87 25.18
N LYS A 4 -24.81 -32.74 25.04
CA LYS A 4 -25.42 -31.70 24.19
C LYS A 4 -25.24 -30.30 24.79
N LYS A 5 -25.25 -30.18 26.12
CA LYS A 5 -25.06 -28.90 26.83
C LYS A 5 -23.60 -28.42 26.74
N THR A 6 -22.62 -29.32 26.86
CA THR A 6 -21.20 -28.96 26.67
C THR A 6 -20.86 -28.58 25.24
N LEU A 7 -21.48 -29.21 24.23
CA LEU A 7 -21.32 -28.81 22.83
C LEU A 7 -21.87 -27.39 22.56
N LEU A 8 -23.03 -27.06 23.15
CA LEU A 8 -23.66 -25.74 23.02
C LEU A 8 -22.85 -24.63 23.73
N LEU A 9 -22.28 -24.92 24.90
CA LEU A 9 -21.39 -23.98 25.60
C LEU A 9 -20.07 -23.73 24.86
N ALA A 10 -19.51 -24.76 24.21
CA ALA A 10 -18.31 -24.60 23.38
C ALA A 10 -18.58 -23.73 22.13
N SER A 11 -19.74 -23.88 21.48
CA SER A 11 -20.12 -23.01 20.35
C SER A 11 -20.29 -21.54 20.76
N VAL A 12 -20.87 -21.27 21.94
CA VAL A 12 -21.08 -19.90 22.43
C VAL A 12 -19.76 -19.20 22.81
N VAL A 13 -18.68 -19.93 23.06
CA VAL A 13 -17.35 -19.36 23.34
C VAL A 13 -16.50 -19.23 22.06
N LEU A 14 -16.72 -20.08 21.05
CA LEU A 14 -16.03 -20.01 19.75
C LEU A 14 -16.63 -18.96 18.80
N LEU A 15 -17.94 -18.67 18.91
CA LEU A 15 -18.62 -17.59 18.17
C LEU A 15 -18.09 -16.18 18.49
N PRO A 16 -17.87 -15.77 19.75
CA PRO A 16 -17.31 -14.46 20.05
C PRO A 16 -15.84 -14.36 19.64
N ALA A 17 -15.04 -15.43 19.75
CA ALA A 17 -13.66 -15.40 19.28
C ALA A 17 -13.55 -15.20 17.75
N SER A 18 -14.45 -15.83 16.98
CA SER A 18 -14.55 -15.63 15.53
C SER A 18 -15.15 -14.27 15.14
N ALA A 19 -16.09 -13.73 15.93
CA ALA A 19 -16.59 -12.36 15.74
C ALA A 19 -15.50 -11.30 15.95
N HIS A 20 -14.61 -11.47 16.94
CA HIS A 20 -13.49 -10.54 17.15
C HIS A 20 -12.40 -10.66 16.07
N ALA A 21 -12.13 -11.87 15.59
CA ALA A 21 -11.20 -12.10 14.48
C ALA A 21 -11.72 -11.50 13.16
N ALA A 22 -13.03 -11.58 12.91
CA ALA A 22 -13.68 -10.93 11.76
C ALA A 22 -13.54 -9.40 11.82
N SER A 23 -13.83 -8.77 12.97
CA SER A 23 -13.72 -7.31 13.12
C SER A 23 -12.31 -6.77 12.85
N PHE A 24 -11.26 -7.50 13.28
CA PHE A 24 -9.87 -7.10 13.00
C PHE A 24 -9.48 -7.33 11.53
N LYS A 25 -9.95 -8.42 10.92
CA LYS A 25 -9.77 -8.70 9.49
C LYS A 25 -10.42 -7.61 8.65
N ASP A 26 -11.65 -7.22 8.98
CA ASP A 26 -12.43 -6.22 8.25
C ASP A 26 -11.82 -4.81 8.39
N PHE A 27 -11.35 -4.45 9.60
CA PHE A 27 -10.63 -3.19 9.81
C PHE A 27 -9.32 -3.15 9.01
N THR A 28 -8.54 -4.22 9.06
CA THR A 28 -7.27 -4.32 8.33
C THR A 28 -7.50 -4.28 6.82
N ALA A 29 -8.52 -4.99 6.32
CA ALA A 29 -8.90 -4.96 4.91
C ALA A 29 -9.30 -3.55 4.48
N SER A 30 -10.13 -2.87 5.28
CA SER A 30 -10.54 -1.48 5.02
C SER A 30 -9.35 -0.51 4.97
N LEU A 31 -8.37 -0.68 5.87
CA LEU A 31 -7.14 0.12 5.84
C LEU A 31 -6.30 -0.16 4.60
N VAL A 32 -6.14 -1.42 4.23
CA VAL A 32 -5.39 -1.81 3.03
C VAL A 32 -6.06 -1.26 1.78
N GLU A 33 -7.38 -1.35 1.67
CA GLU A 33 -8.16 -0.77 0.57
C GLU A 33 -8.00 0.75 0.50
N LEU A 34 -8.12 1.46 1.63
CA LEU A 34 -7.91 2.91 1.67
C LEU A 34 -6.52 3.31 1.19
N VAL A 35 -5.49 2.59 1.65
CA VAL A 35 -4.11 2.86 1.27
C VAL A 35 -3.90 2.56 -0.22
N ASN A 36 -4.44 1.44 -0.71
CA ASN A 36 -4.32 1.02 -2.10
C ASN A 36 -5.03 1.96 -3.08
N ASP A 37 -6.23 2.42 -2.73
CA ASP A 37 -7.09 3.14 -3.67
C ASP A 37 -6.89 4.65 -3.60
N SER A 38 -6.42 5.17 -2.46
CA SER A 38 -6.22 6.61 -2.27
C SER A 38 -4.75 6.98 -2.07
N VAL A 39 -4.07 6.39 -1.10
CA VAL A 39 -2.73 6.86 -0.67
C VAL A 39 -1.68 6.57 -1.73
N ILE A 40 -1.62 5.37 -2.27
CA ILE A 40 -0.61 4.97 -3.24
C ILE A 40 -0.75 5.73 -4.57
N PRO A 41 -1.95 5.84 -5.18
CA PRO A 41 -2.16 6.69 -6.36
C PRO A 41 -1.77 8.14 -6.11
N LEU A 42 -2.06 8.67 -4.92
CA LEU A 42 -1.67 10.02 -4.54
C LEU A 42 -0.15 10.19 -4.46
N LEU A 43 0.58 9.21 -3.89
CA LEU A 43 2.05 9.22 -3.86
C LEU A 43 2.65 9.15 -5.27
N TYR A 44 2.07 8.33 -6.17
CA TYR A 44 2.47 8.30 -7.57
C TYR A 44 2.23 9.65 -8.26
N ALA A 45 1.10 10.31 -7.98
CA ALA A 45 0.81 11.63 -8.51
C ALA A 45 1.83 12.68 -8.02
N PHE A 46 2.21 12.65 -6.74
CA PHE A 46 3.25 13.53 -6.22
C PHE A 46 4.61 13.25 -6.84
N ALA A 47 5.04 11.99 -6.93
CA ALA A 47 6.30 11.62 -7.59
C ALA A 47 6.32 12.08 -9.06
N PHE A 48 5.19 11.94 -9.76
CA PHE A 48 5.02 12.45 -11.12
C PHE A 48 5.14 13.97 -11.17
N LEU A 49 4.51 14.68 -10.25
CA LEU A 49 4.57 16.14 -10.19
C LEU A 49 6.00 16.64 -9.96
N PHE A 50 6.75 16.04 -9.04
CA PHE A 50 8.17 16.37 -8.82
C PHE A 50 9.02 16.10 -10.07
N PHE A 51 8.74 15.00 -10.77
CA PHE A 51 9.38 14.70 -12.05
C PHE A 51 9.08 15.77 -13.11
N LEU A 52 7.81 16.17 -13.25
CA LEU A 52 7.38 17.21 -14.18
C LEU A 52 7.99 18.57 -13.85
N VAL A 53 8.05 18.97 -12.58
CA VAL A 53 8.69 20.22 -12.15
C VAL A 53 10.19 20.21 -12.52
N GLY A 54 10.86 19.07 -12.31
CA GLY A 54 12.25 18.90 -12.73
C GLY A 54 12.42 19.01 -14.25
N MET A 55 11.53 18.37 -15.02
CA MET A 55 11.52 18.41 -16.48
C MET A 55 11.30 19.83 -16.99
N VAL A 56 10.31 20.55 -16.47
CA VAL A 56 10.02 21.94 -16.86
C VAL A 56 11.24 22.81 -16.54
N ARG A 57 11.86 22.64 -15.38
CA ARG A 57 13.06 23.39 -14.98
C ARG A 57 14.29 23.07 -15.83
N PHE A 58 14.41 21.84 -16.31
CA PHE A 58 15.50 21.41 -17.18
C PHE A 58 15.38 21.96 -18.61
N PHE A 59 14.17 21.97 -19.17
CA PHE A 59 13.93 22.32 -20.57
C PHE A 59 13.58 23.81 -20.78
N PHE A 60 12.78 24.42 -19.91
CA PHE A 60 12.24 25.78 -20.12
C PHE A 60 13.09 26.87 -19.46
N PHE A 61 13.73 26.57 -18.33
CA PHE A 61 14.60 27.53 -17.65
C PHE A 61 16.04 27.30 -18.14
N GLY A 62 16.47 28.13 -19.10
CA GLY A 62 17.83 28.09 -19.64
C GLY A 62 18.90 28.33 -18.58
N GLY A 63 20.14 27.98 -18.89
CA GLY A 63 21.29 28.10 -17.98
C GLY A 63 21.70 26.78 -17.32
N GLU A 64 23.01 26.61 -17.11
CA GLU A 64 23.58 25.37 -16.57
C GLU A 64 23.09 25.05 -15.15
N GLU A 65 22.93 26.07 -14.29
CA GLU A 65 22.46 25.88 -12.92
C GLU A 65 21.01 25.35 -12.87
N HIS A 66 20.12 25.90 -13.69
CA HIS A 66 18.72 25.44 -13.78
C HIS A 66 18.63 24.03 -14.35
N ARG A 67 19.49 23.71 -15.32
CA ARG A 67 19.62 22.34 -15.87
C ARG A 67 20.09 21.35 -14.81
N GLN A 68 21.11 21.67 -14.04
CA GLN A 68 21.60 20.77 -12.97
C GLN A 68 20.52 20.53 -11.92
N LYS A 69 19.85 21.60 -11.45
CA LYS A 69 18.74 21.47 -10.49
C LYS A 69 17.56 20.69 -11.07
N GLY A 70 17.19 20.95 -12.33
CA GLY A 70 16.12 20.24 -13.03
C GLY A 70 16.37 18.73 -13.12
N LYS A 71 17.60 18.33 -13.52
CA LYS A 71 18.01 16.91 -13.51
C LYS A 71 17.90 16.29 -12.12
N GLN A 72 18.32 17.01 -11.08
CA GLN A 72 18.24 16.51 -9.71
C GLN A 72 16.79 16.26 -9.28
N PHE A 73 15.87 17.18 -9.57
CA PHE A 73 14.45 17.00 -9.30
C PHE A 73 13.83 15.84 -10.09
N MET A 74 14.18 15.69 -11.38
CA MET A 74 13.75 14.54 -12.17
C MET A 74 14.24 13.23 -11.57
N LEU A 75 15.52 13.18 -11.15
CA LEU A 75 16.09 11.99 -10.54
C LEU A 75 15.39 11.63 -9.23
N TRP A 76 15.11 12.61 -8.37
CA TRP A 76 14.33 12.38 -7.15
C TRP A 76 12.92 11.85 -7.43
N GLY A 77 12.26 12.35 -8.47
CA GLY A 77 10.98 11.82 -8.92
C GLY A 77 11.09 10.36 -9.38
N VAL A 78 12.10 10.02 -10.18
CA VAL A 78 12.36 8.65 -10.64
C VAL A 78 12.69 7.72 -9.48
N ILE A 79 13.52 8.15 -8.53
CA ILE A 79 13.81 7.37 -7.31
C ILE A 79 12.52 7.12 -6.53
N GLY A 80 11.67 8.14 -6.38
CA GLY A 80 10.35 8.02 -5.77
C GLY A 80 9.50 6.94 -6.44
N PHE A 81 9.44 6.95 -7.78
CA PHE A 81 8.75 5.90 -8.53
C PHE A 81 9.32 4.51 -8.27
N VAL A 82 10.64 4.36 -8.37
CA VAL A 82 11.31 3.07 -8.17
C VAL A 82 11.00 2.51 -6.78
N VAL A 83 11.05 3.35 -5.73
CA VAL A 83 10.73 2.93 -4.36
C VAL A 83 9.26 2.53 -4.24
N LEU A 84 8.33 3.33 -4.75
CA LEU A 84 6.89 3.03 -4.71
C LEU A 84 6.58 1.71 -5.42
N PHE A 85 7.11 1.51 -6.63
CA PHE A 85 6.97 0.27 -7.38
C PHE A 85 7.64 -0.92 -6.69
N SER A 86 8.79 -0.72 -6.05
CA SER A 86 9.52 -1.79 -5.35
C SER A 86 8.76 -2.26 -4.11
N VAL A 87 8.33 -1.33 -3.24
CA VAL A 87 7.58 -1.67 -2.02
C VAL A 87 6.27 -2.36 -2.40
N TRP A 88 5.52 -1.77 -3.31
CA TRP A 88 4.21 -2.29 -3.68
C TRP A 88 4.33 -3.59 -4.49
N GLY A 89 5.34 -3.70 -5.35
CA GLY A 89 5.67 -4.93 -6.08
C GLY A 89 6.03 -6.08 -5.16
N ILE A 90 6.82 -5.83 -4.11
CA ILE A 90 7.13 -6.82 -3.07
C ILE A 90 5.86 -7.24 -2.32
N VAL A 91 4.99 -6.30 -1.95
CA VAL A 91 3.70 -6.61 -1.31
C VAL A 91 2.87 -7.56 -2.18
N ARG A 92 2.68 -7.25 -3.47
CA ARG A 92 1.94 -8.14 -4.40
C ARG A 92 2.62 -9.50 -4.54
N LEU A 93 3.96 -9.51 -4.62
CA LEU A 93 4.73 -10.74 -4.74
C LEU A 93 4.55 -11.62 -3.50
N PHE A 94 4.58 -11.07 -2.29
CA PHE A 94 4.32 -11.82 -1.06
C PHE A 94 2.90 -12.38 -1.00
N LEU A 95 1.89 -11.58 -1.37
CA LEU A 95 0.48 -12.00 -1.35
C LEU A 95 0.18 -13.10 -2.37
N THR A 96 0.88 -13.09 -3.52
CA THR A 96 0.65 -14.04 -4.62
C THR A 96 1.56 -15.27 -4.55
N ALA A 97 2.79 -15.14 -4.07
CA ALA A 97 3.76 -16.22 -4.03
C ALA A 97 3.58 -17.17 -2.84
N ILE A 98 2.89 -16.76 -1.77
CA ILE A 98 2.57 -17.63 -0.64
C ILE A 98 1.16 -18.20 -0.83
N PRO A 99 1.02 -19.49 -1.18
CA PRO A 99 -0.28 -20.13 -1.32
C PRO A 99 -0.91 -20.25 0.07
N GLY A 100 -1.79 -19.30 0.43
CA GLY A 100 -2.49 -19.28 1.71
C GLY A 100 -2.56 -17.92 2.41
N ALA A 101 -1.88 -16.88 1.93
CA ALA A 101 -1.95 -15.54 2.52
C ALA A 101 -3.24 -14.76 2.20
N GLY A 102 -4.11 -15.30 1.34
CA GLY A 102 -5.35 -14.68 0.86
C GLY A 102 -6.62 -15.51 1.02
N ALA A 103 -6.63 -16.52 1.90
CA ALA A 103 -7.83 -17.27 2.29
C ALA A 103 -8.39 -16.76 3.63
#